data_AF-A0A844P4D4-F1
#
_entry.id   AF-A0A844P4D4-F1
#
_cell.length_a   1.000
_cell.length_b   1.000
_cell.length_c   1.000
_cell.angle_alpha   90.00
_cell.angle_beta   90.00
_cell.angle_gamma   90.00
#
_symmetry.space_group_name_H-M   'P 1'
#
loop_
_entity.id
_entity.type
_entity.pdbx_description
1 polymer ?
#
loop_
_entity_poly.entity_id
_entity_poly.type
_entity_poly.pdbx_seq_one_letter_code
_entity_poly.pdbx_strand_id
1 'polypeptide(L)'
;MKKGLLGIIAVGLFVFITSNMNNKERVPLNTPLPDNPSFNISNDFDGDWSGKRIDISGDSICRPTSVVGTIQEGKVSLRLVYNNTTLKGWISDHGELALYADSQKWGYRFTGLAKNNRIEGEWKVTNAPCRGTWFIEKQ
;
A
#
# COMPACT_ATOMS: atom_id res chain seq x y z
N MET A 1 -50.93 -54.47 -20.29
CA MET A 1 -50.39 -54.11 -18.96
C MET A 1 -48.93 -53.74 -19.10
N LYS A 2 -48.52 -52.63 -18.47
CA LYS A 2 -47.16 -52.13 -18.19
C LYS A 2 -46.26 -51.74 -19.38
N LYS A 3 -46.58 -50.60 -20.01
CA LYS A 3 -45.56 -49.71 -20.58
C LYS A 3 -45.19 -48.71 -19.48
N GLY A 4 -44.04 -48.87 -18.85
CA GLY A 4 -43.60 -47.99 -17.77
C GLY A 4 -42.09 -48.05 -17.60
N LEU A 5 -41.50 -46.85 -17.53
CA LEU A 5 -40.09 -46.55 -17.27
C LEU A 5 -39.10 -46.90 -18.39
N LEU A 6 -38.98 -46.00 -19.37
CA LEU A 6 -37.67 -45.69 -19.94
C LEU A 6 -37.30 -44.27 -19.52
N GLY A 7 -36.42 -44.26 -18.50
CA GLY A 7 -35.54 -43.23 -18.00
C GLY A 7 -35.66 -41.81 -18.57
N ILE A 8 -36.17 -40.93 -17.72
CA ILE A 8 -35.85 -39.51 -17.67
C ILE A 8 -34.32 -39.39 -17.42
N ILE A 9 -33.49 -39.50 -18.45
CA ILE A 9 -32.03 -39.26 -18.39
C ILE A 9 -31.60 -38.34 -19.54
N ALA A 10 -32.43 -37.34 -19.86
CA ALA A 10 -32.10 -36.35 -20.89
C ALA A 10 -32.23 -34.89 -20.42
N VAL A 11 -32.55 -34.65 -19.14
CA VAL A 11 -32.68 -33.28 -18.57
C VAL A 11 -31.85 -33.12 -17.27
N GLY A 12 -30.92 -34.04 -17.01
CA GLY A 12 -30.08 -34.03 -15.80
C GLY A 12 -28.67 -33.49 -15.97
N LEU A 13 -28.24 -33.15 -17.19
CA LEU A 13 -26.83 -32.90 -17.53
C LEU A 13 -26.54 -31.50 -18.07
N PHE A 14 -27.45 -30.53 -17.89
CA PHE A 14 -27.24 -29.16 -18.38
C PHE A 14 -27.52 -28.04 -17.36
N VAL A 15 -27.64 -28.36 -16.07
CA VAL A 15 -27.88 -27.35 -15.03
C VAL A 15 -27.07 -27.67 -13.77
N PHE A 16 -25.74 -27.62 -13.83
CA PHE A 16 -24.94 -27.45 -12.62
C PHE A 16 -23.49 -26.99 -12.88
N ILE A 17 -23.31 -25.99 -13.75
CA ILE A 17 -22.08 -25.17 -13.71
C ILE A 17 -22.47 -23.69 -13.78
N THR A 18 -23.22 -23.24 -12.78
CA THR A 18 -23.09 -21.86 -12.31
C THR A 18 -22.45 -21.94 -10.94
N SER A 19 -21.16 -22.32 -10.92
CA SER A 19 -20.36 -22.09 -9.74
C SER A 19 -20.41 -20.59 -9.50
N ASN A 20 -21.09 -20.19 -8.43
CA ASN A 20 -21.11 -18.86 -7.87
C ASN A 20 -19.69 -18.27 -7.96
N MET A 21 -19.44 -17.47 -9.00
CA MET A 21 -18.34 -16.52 -9.01
C MET A 21 -18.73 -15.42 -8.03
N ASN A 22 -18.76 -15.78 -6.75
CA ASN A 22 -18.57 -14.83 -5.68
C ASN A 22 -17.15 -14.33 -5.89
N ASN A 23 -17.01 -13.30 -6.72
CA ASN A 23 -15.87 -12.40 -6.71
C ASN A 23 -15.81 -11.83 -5.30
N LYS A 24 -15.22 -12.58 -4.36
CA LYS A 24 -14.83 -12.04 -3.07
C LYS A 24 -13.86 -10.93 -3.42
N GLU A 25 -14.34 -9.71 -3.30
CA GLU A 25 -13.54 -8.51 -3.51
C GLU A 25 -12.26 -8.69 -2.69
N ARG A 26 -11.11 -8.65 -3.37
CA ARG A 26 -9.83 -8.88 -2.69
C ARG A 26 -9.66 -7.75 -1.69
N VAL A 27 -9.53 -8.10 -0.42
CA VAL A 27 -9.24 -7.12 0.64
C VAL A 27 -7.95 -6.39 0.27
N PRO A 28 -7.95 -5.05 0.21
CA PRO A 28 -6.75 -4.29 -0.10
C PRO A 28 -5.63 -4.57 0.91
N LEU A 29 -4.38 -4.71 0.43
CA LEU A 29 -3.21 -4.88 1.30
C LEU A 29 -2.86 -3.60 2.07
N ASN A 30 -3.23 -2.45 1.52
CA ASN A 30 -2.95 -1.13 2.07
C ASN A 30 -4.24 -0.48 2.55
N THR A 31 -4.12 0.28 3.63
CA THR A 31 -5.19 1.18 4.08
C THR A 31 -5.38 2.25 2.99
N PRO A 32 -6.61 2.51 2.53
CA PRO A 32 -6.86 3.59 1.58
C PRO A 32 -6.52 4.94 2.21
N LEU A 33 -6.09 5.89 1.38
CA LEU A 33 -5.93 7.28 1.77
C LEU A 33 -7.33 7.82 2.18
N PRO A 34 -7.52 8.33 3.40
CA PRO A 34 -8.78 8.95 3.81
C PRO A 34 -9.01 10.28 3.07
N ASP A 35 -10.21 10.86 3.20
CA ASP A 35 -10.49 12.17 2.60
C ASP A 35 -9.81 13.32 3.36
N ASN A 36 -9.59 13.15 4.66
CA ASN A 36 -9.03 14.17 5.54
C ASN A 36 -8.01 13.54 6.52
N PRO A 37 -6.96 14.30 6.93
CA PRO A 37 -6.06 13.88 7.98
C PRO A 37 -6.74 13.85 9.34
N SER A 38 -6.24 13.03 10.26
CA SER A 38 -6.72 12.97 11.66
C SER A 38 -6.03 13.97 12.59
N PHE A 39 -5.20 14.86 12.04
CA PHE A 39 -4.40 15.84 12.77
C PHE A 39 -4.31 17.16 12.00
N ASN A 40 -3.84 18.20 12.68
CA ASN A 40 -3.54 19.48 12.05
C ASN A 40 -2.29 19.36 11.16
N ILE A 41 -2.41 19.79 9.90
CA ILE A 41 -1.31 19.76 8.95
C ILE A 41 -0.38 20.96 9.13
N SER A 42 0.90 20.81 8.79
CA SER A 42 1.85 21.93 8.72
C SER A 42 2.47 22.08 7.34
N ASN A 43 2.67 23.34 6.96
CA ASN A 43 3.36 23.73 5.72
C ASN A 43 4.86 23.96 5.95
N ASP A 44 5.35 23.87 7.19
CA ASP A 44 6.76 24.14 7.54
C ASP A 44 7.71 23.15 6.83
N PHE A 45 7.18 21.99 6.45
CA PHE A 45 7.91 20.91 5.80
C PHE A 45 7.78 20.91 4.28
N ASP A 46 7.09 21.89 3.69
CA ASP A 46 6.89 21.99 2.25
C ASP A 46 8.22 22.10 1.49
N GLY A 47 8.35 21.38 0.38
CA GLY A 47 9.54 21.36 -0.46
C GLY A 47 9.75 20.04 -1.18
N ASP A 48 10.90 19.93 -1.85
CA ASP A 48 11.35 18.71 -2.51
C ASP A 48 12.21 17.87 -1.57
N TRP A 49 12.02 16.55 -1.62
CA TRP A 49 12.64 15.61 -0.70
C TRP A 49 13.24 14.42 -1.44
N SER A 50 14.41 13.97 -0.99
CA SER A 50 15.07 12.79 -1.56
C SER A 50 15.82 11.98 -0.52
N GLY A 51 15.94 10.67 -0.74
CA GLY A 51 16.63 9.77 0.17
C GLY A 51 16.41 8.31 -0.21
N LYS A 52 16.35 7.43 0.79
CA LYS A 52 16.28 5.98 0.57
C LYS A 52 15.71 5.20 1.73
N ARG A 53 15.24 4.00 1.43
CA ARG A 53 15.02 2.92 2.38
C ARG A 53 16.26 2.07 2.54
N ILE A 54 16.52 1.65 3.78
CA ILE A 54 17.57 0.72 4.17
C ILE A 54 16.87 -0.57 4.62
N ASP A 55 17.20 -1.67 3.97
CA ASP A 55 16.73 -3.00 4.38
C ASP A 55 17.59 -3.55 5.51
N ILE A 56 16.94 -4.15 6.52
CA ILE A 56 17.62 -4.85 7.62
C ILE A 56 17.19 -6.31 7.70
N SER A 57 16.36 -6.78 6.77
CA SER A 57 15.85 -8.15 6.75
C SER A 57 16.85 -9.14 6.15
N GLY A 58 17.67 -8.70 5.19
CA GLY A 58 18.69 -9.54 4.56
C GLY A 58 18.13 -10.53 3.53
N ASP A 59 16.87 -10.39 3.13
CA ASP A 59 16.26 -11.20 2.07
C ASP A 59 16.45 -10.54 0.70
N SER A 60 16.88 -11.33 -0.28
CA SER A 60 17.10 -10.91 -1.67
C SER A 60 15.90 -10.24 -2.36
N ILE A 61 14.67 -10.50 -1.91
CA ILE A 61 13.47 -9.84 -2.46
C ILE A 61 13.36 -8.39 -2.00
N CYS A 62 14.03 -8.01 -0.91
CA CYS A 62 13.98 -6.70 -0.27
C CYS A 62 15.06 -5.77 -0.86
N ARG A 63 14.77 -5.21 -2.04
CA ARG A 63 15.76 -4.40 -2.77
C ARG A 63 15.91 -2.99 -2.20
N PRO A 64 17.15 -2.45 -2.17
CA PRO A 64 17.39 -1.03 -1.89
C PRO A 64 16.51 -0.16 -2.79
N THR A 65 15.92 0.90 -2.24
CA THR A 65 15.04 1.77 -3.01
C THR A 65 15.24 3.21 -2.61
N SER A 66 15.52 4.06 -3.60
CA SER A 66 15.44 5.51 -3.43
C SER A 66 14.00 5.96 -3.22
N VAL A 67 13.84 6.97 -2.37
CA VAL A 67 12.57 7.64 -2.09
C VAL A 67 12.72 9.08 -2.53
N VAL A 68 11.82 9.56 -3.38
CA VAL A 68 11.83 10.94 -3.88
C VAL A 68 10.41 11.48 -3.88
N GLY A 69 10.21 12.77 -3.69
CA GLY A 69 8.89 13.36 -3.77
C GLY A 69 8.82 14.75 -3.21
N THR A 70 7.60 15.19 -2.91
CA THR A 70 7.32 16.56 -2.50
C THR A 70 6.39 16.59 -1.30
N ILE A 71 6.48 17.67 -0.54
CA ILE A 71 5.46 18.10 0.42
C ILE A 71 4.96 19.47 -0.04
N GLN A 72 3.65 19.62 -0.20
CA GLN A 72 3.01 20.86 -0.65
C GLN A 72 1.73 21.09 0.14
N GLU A 73 1.61 22.23 0.80
CA GLU A 73 0.49 22.53 1.71
C GLU A 73 0.30 21.42 2.76
N GLY A 74 1.41 20.89 3.29
CA GLY A 74 1.39 19.77 4.24
C GLY A 74 0.92 18.43 3.68
N LYS A 75 0.62 18.34 2.37
CA LYS A 75 0.29 17.09 1.67
C LYS A 75 1.57 16.45 1.18
N VAL A 76 1.75 15.19 1.54
CA VAL A 76 2.95 14.40 1.24
C VAL A 76 2.69 13.54 0.01
N SER A 77 3.60 13.58 -0.95
CA SER A 77 3.59 12.72 -2.14
C SER A 77 5.00 12.20 -2.42
N LEU A 78 5.30 11.00 -1.92
CA LEU A 78 6.58 10.33 -2.10
C LEU A 78 6.47 9.17 -3.08
N ARG A 79 7.57 8.83 -3.74
CA ARG A 79 7.65 7.75 -4.72
C ARG A 79 8.81 6.83 -4.40
N LEU A 80 8.49 5.54 -4.32
CA LEU A 80 9.43 4.44 -4.21
C LEU A 80 9.92 4.07 -5.62
N VAL A 81 11.14 4.49 -5.97
CA VAL A 81 11.61 4.45 -7.36
C VAL A 81 11.65 3.04 -7.95
N TYR A 82 12.05 2.03 -7.16
CA TYR A 82 12.22 0.65 -7.63
C TYR A 82 10.97 0.04 -8.29
N ASN A 83 9.78 0.32 -7.74
CA ASN A 83 8.53 -0.29 -8.18
C ASN A 83 7.43 0.74 -8.47
N ASN A 84 7.81 2.02 -8.56
CA ASN A 84 6.92 3.14 -8.84
C ASN A 84 5.68 3.20 -7.90
N THR A 85 5.83 2.73 -6.65
CA THR A 85 4.77 2.86 -5.64
C THR A 85 4.75 4.28 -5.09
N THR A 86 3.57 4.88 -5.05
CA THR A 86 3.36 6.20 -4.44
C THR A 86 2.94 6.03 -2.99
N LEU A 87 3.52 6.85 -2.11
CA LEU A 87 3.09 7.05 -0.73
C LEU A 87 2.48 8.45 -0.65
N LYS A 88 1.18 8.52 -0.37
CA LYS A 88 0.46 9.78 -0.20
C LYS A 88 0.04 9.97 1.24
N GLY A 89 -0.16 11.21 1.66
CA GLY A 89 -0.81 11.51 2.93
C GLY A 89 -0.45 12.90 3.42
N TRP A 90 -0.17 13.05 4.70
CA TRP A 90 0.03 14.36 5.33
C TRP A 90 1.14 14.31 6.37
N ILE A 91 1.65 15.51 6.69
CA ILE A 91 2.58 15.75 7.78
C ILE A 91 1.93 16.67 8.81
N SER A 92 2.06 16.30 10.09
CA SER A 92 1.51 17.09 11.20
C SER A 92 2.37 18.31 11.53
N ASP A 93 1.81 19.23 12.30
CA ASP A 93 2.52 20.32 12.98
C ASP A 93 3.67 19.86 13.88
N HIS A 94 3.62 18.62 14.37
CA HIS A 94 4.70 18.01 15.16
C HIS A 94 5.68 17.18 14.28
N GLY A 95 5.51 17.19 12.96
CA GLY A 95 6.37 16.49 12.01
C GLY A 95 6.03 15.01 11.80
N GLU A 96 4.94 14.50 12.37
CA GLU A 96 4.54 13.11 12.21
C GLU A 96 3.93 12.87 10.83
N LEU A 97 4.30 11.76 10.18
CA LEU A 97 3.75 11.38 8.87
C LEU A 97 2.63 10.35 8.99
N ALA A 98 1.54 10.61 8.28
CA ALA A 98 0.57 9.58 7.90
C ALA A 98 0.74 9.27 6.41
N LEU A 99 1.20 8.05 6.08
CA LEU A 99 1.48 7.63 4.71
C LEU A 99 0.64 6.41 4.30
N TYR A 100 0.10 6.47 3.09
CA TYR A 100 -0.78 5.48 2.49
C TYR A 100 -0.23 5.09 1.12
N ALA A 101 0.05 3.80 0.94
CA ALA A 101 0.67 3.28 -0.27
C ALA A 101 -0.38 2.85 -1.31
N ASP A 102 -0.14 3.14 -2.58
CA ASP A 102 -1.02 2.75 -3.70
C ASP A 102 -0.72 1.35 -4.28
N SER A 103 0.24 0.62 -3.70
CA SER A 103 0.67 -0.67 -4.23
C SER A 103 -0.41 -1.74 -4.12
N GLN A 104 -0.68 -2.43 -5.22
CA GLN A 104 -1.57 -3.60 -5.24
C GLN A 104 -0.88 -4.90 -4.83
N LYS A 105 0.46 -4.93 -4.90
CA LYS A 105 1.27 -6.14 -4.67
C LYS A 105 1.86 -6.21 -3.26
N TRP A 106 2.15 -5.07 -2.66
CA TRP A 106 2.90 -4.98 -1.40
C TRP A 106 2.13 -4.15 -0.38
N GLY A 107 1.91 -4.72 0.80
CA GLY A 107 1.27 -4.05 1.93
C GLY A 107 2.26 -3.18 2.71
N TYR A 108 2.69 -2.06 2.15
CA TYR A 108 3.66 -1.16 2.77
C TYR A 108 3.10 -0.46 4.01
N ARG A 109 3.91 -0.35 5.06
CA ARG A 109 3.66 0.50 6.23
C ARG A 109 4.91 1.34 6.49
N PHE A 110 4.72 2.63 6.67
CA PHE A 110 5.77 3.59 6.97
C PHE A 110 5.38 4.35 8.24
N THR A 111 6.36 4.59 9.08
CA THR A 111 6.32 5.59 10.14
C THR A 111 7.39 6.61 9.83
N GLY A 112 7.21 7.86 10.26
CA GLY A 112 8.23 8.88 10.05
C GLY A 112 7.98 10.08 10.92
N LEU A 113 9.08 10.69 11.37
CA LEU A 113 9.09 11.95 12.09
C LEU A 113 10.02 12.92 11.36
N ALA A 114 9.53 14.12 11.11
CA ALA A 114 10.30 15.22 10.56
C ALA A 114 10.96 16.02 11.67
N LYS A 115 12.24 16.29 11.50
CA LYS A 115 13.01 17.20 12.34
C LYS A 115 13.90 18.05 11.45
N ASN A 116 13.63 19.35 11.38
CA ASN A 116 14.29 20.27 10.47
C ASN A 116 14.19 19.77 9.00
N ASN A 117 15.31 19.69 8.29
CA ASN A 117 15.38 19.28 6.88
C ASN A 117 15.51 17.76 6.68
N ARG A 118 15.10 16.96 7.66
CA ARG A 118 15.21 15.50 7.60
C ARG A 118 13.96 14.83 8.13
N ILE A 119 13.49 13.83 7.41
CA ILE A 119 12.44 12.91 7.81
C ILE A 119 13.06 11.52 7.90
N GLU A 120 12.79 10.81 8.98
CA GLU A 120 13.24 9.43 9.13
C GLU A 120 12.26 8.59 9.95
N GLY A 121 12.33 7.28 9.79
CA GLY A 121 11.52 6.34 10.54
C GLY A 121 11.68 4.91 10.08
N GLU A 122 10.65 4.11 10.34
CA GLU A 122 10.64 2.68 10.03
C GLU A 122 9.73 2.37 8.85
N TRP A 123 10.03 1.27 8.15
CA TRP A 123 9.15 0.73 7.13
C TRP A 123 9.06 -0.79 7.24
N LYS A 124 7.94 -1.36 6.79
CA LYS A 124 7.73 -2.80 6.65
C LYS A 124 6.75 -3.13 5.54
N VAL A 125 6.76 -4.38 5.11
CA VAL A 125 5.76 -4.96 4.21
C VAL A 125 4.95 -6.00 4.99
N THR A 126 3.62 -5.94 4.96
CA THR A 126 2.77 -6.85 5.74
C THR A 126 2.68 -8.26 5.15
N ASN A 127 2.94 -8.41 3.85
CA ASN A 127 2.87 -9.67 3.11
C ASN A 127 4.25 -10.18 2.63
N ALA A 128 5.35 -9.72 3.24
CA ALA A 128 6.71 -10.20 2.98
C ALA A 128 7.62 -9.89 4.18
N PRO A 129 8.74 -10.62 4.38
CA PRO A 129 9.67 -10.37 5.48
C PRO A 129 10.52 -9.09 5.30
N CYS A 130 10.10 -8.11 4.50
CA CYS A 130 10.88 -6.88 4.26
C CYS A 130 10.58 -5.81 5.30
N ARG A 131 11.62 -5.27 5.93
CA ARG A 131 11.54 -4.17 6.90
C ARG A 131 12.87 -3.44 7.03
N GLY A 132 12.82 -2.27 7.62
CA GLY A 132 14.01 -1.54 8.03
C GLY A 132 13.73 -0.09 8.33
N THR A 133 14.74 0.74 8.11
CA THR A 133 14.65 2.18 8.33
C THR A 133 14.65 2.92 7.02
N TRP A 134 14.22 4.17 7.03
CA TRP A 134 14.25 5.04 5.87
C TRP A 134 14.48 6.46 6.28
N PHE A 135 14.98 7.25 5.34
CA PHE A 135 15.10 8.69 5.52
C PHE A 135 14.99 9.41 4.18
N ILE A 136 14.57 10.66 4.25
CA ILE A 136 14.61 11.65 3.18
C ILE A 136 15.08 12.99 3.74
N GLU A 137 15.78 13.75 2.92
CA GLU A 137 16.31 15.07 3.23
C GLU A 137 15.76 16.10 2.26
N LYS A 138 15.46 17.29 2.79
CA LYS A 138 14.98 18.42 2.02
C LYS A 138 16.09 18.90 1.08
N GLN A 139 15.75 19.15 -0.17
CA GLN A 139 16.68 19.61 -1.22
C GLN A 139 16.80 21.13 -1.23
#